data_AF-A0A3N9YFE3-F1
#
_entry.id   AF-A0A3N9YFE3-F1
#
_cell.length_a   1.000
_cell.length_b   1.000
_cell.length_c   1.000
_cell.angle_alpha   90.00
_cell.angle_beta   90.00
_cell.angle_gamma   90.00
#
_symmetry.space_group_name_H-M   'P 1'
#
loop_
_entity.id
_entity.type
_entity.pdbx_description
1 polymer ?
#
loop_
_entity_poly.entity_id
_entity_poly.type
_entity_poly.pdbx_seq_one_letter_code
_entity_poly.pdbx_strand_id
1 'polypeptide(L)'
;MQTILSAVLPDLSRAAVIWLSLLGVVAVAVSALLLRPGRFRFDPGARIRRAAMPSQLEQAQEEREQSRYAQEVAVAAERATTTVRRRRAEWVAAQEEVEAAWLAYEAAEAGVRRLDAAAAMPLPHTARTPAEYADRERYLHRAALDAYWRRELSVEQLSGVFAHRDGWDPRLHPVEQELVLQRAIRDNLAAKHAAAGEREQAAWRAAELAVAAARSLREEAHAATGRRVAESASVLPLSEVARPLGAQTRENVEQTRENKVTARGRATVPAF
;
A
#
# COMPACT_ATOMS: atom_id res chain seq x y z
N MET A 1 -111.11 26.87 -13.09
CA MET A 1 -109.72 26.42 -13.34
C MET A 1 -108.78 27.62 -13.40
N GLN A 2 -108.34 28.22 -12.29
CA GLN A 2 -107.33 29.32 -12.30
C GLN A 2 -106.55 29.50 -10.98
N THR A 3 -106.28 28.44 -10.19
CA THR A 3 -105.59 28.60 -8.89
C THR A 3 -104.64 27.46 -8.55
N ILE A 4 -103.78 27.05 -9.50
CA ILE A 4 -102.70 26.07 -9.23
C ILE A 4 -101.31 26.59 -9.69
N LEU A 5 -101.24 27.67 -10.46
CA LEU A 5 -99.97 28.15 -11.03
C LEU A 5 -99.16 29.11 -10.15
N SER A 6 -99.69 29.60 -9.03
CA SER A 6 -99.03 30.63 -8.20
C SER A 6 -98.17 30.07 -7.04
N ALA A 7 -98.16 28.76 -6.82
CA ALA A 7 -97.35 28.14 -5.75
C ALA A 7 -95.99 27.58 -6.21
N VAL A 8 -95.74 27.46 -7.52
CA VAL A 8 -94.52 26.80 -8.07
C VAL A 8 -93.44 27.80 -8.52
N LEU A 9 -93.77 29.08 -8.70
CA LEU A 9 -92.80 30.11 -9.07
C LEU A 9 -91.73 30.42 -7.99
N PRO A 10 -92.02 30.38 -6.66
CA PRO A 10 -91.02 30.71 -5.65
C PRO A 10 -89.92 29.64 -5.51
N ASP A 11 -90.24 28.36 -5.68
CA ASP A 11 -89.27 27.27 -5.47
C ASP A 11 -88.23 27.18 -6.61
N LEU A 12 -88.62 27.53 -7.84
CA LEU A 12 -87.68 27.71 -8.96
C LEU A 12 -86.69 28.83 -8.71
N SER A 13 -87.15 29.94 -8.12
CA SER A 13 -86.29 31.09 -7.80
C SER A 13 -85.27 30.78 -6.69
N ARG A 14 -85.63 29.91 -5.74
CA ARG A 14 -84.75 29.52 -4.63
C ARG A 14 -83.62 28.59 -5.08
N ALA A 15 -83.92 27.63 -5.97
CA ALA A 15 -82.91 26.78 -6.58
C ALA A 15 -81.93 27.59 -7.44
N ALA A 16 -82.42 28.60 -8.17
CA ALA A 16 -81.59 29.48 -8.98
C ALA A 16 -80.58 30.30 -8.14
N VAL A 17 -80.99 30.76 -6.95
CA VAL A 17 -80.08 31.48 -6.02
C VAL A 17 -78.97 30.59 -5.49
N ILE A 18 -79.27 29.32 -5.18
CA ILE A 18 -78.25 28.35 -4.76
C ILE A 18 -77.27 28.11 -5.91
N TRP A 19 -77.76 27.88 -7.12
CA TRP A 19 -76.90 27.70 -8.29
C TRP A 19 -76.05 28.93 -8.61
N LEU A 20 -76.61 30.15 -8.53
CA LEU A 20 -75.87 31.38 -8.78
C LEU A 20 -74.82 31.66 -7.69
N SER A 21 -75.12 31.36 -6.43
CA SER A 21 -74.12 31.49 -5.35
C SER A 21 -72.99 30.47 -5.52
N LEU A 22 -73.30 29.22 -5.91
CA LEU A 22 -72.30 28.20 -6.23
C LEU A 22 -71.44 28.60 -7.44
N LEU A 23 -72.07 29.12 -8.49
CA LEU A 23 -71.40 29.58 -9.70
C LEU A 23 -70.55 30.83 -9.43
N GLY A 24 -71.00 31.69 -8.52
CA GLY A 24 -70.22 32.82 -8.00
C GLY A 24 -68.98 32.37 -7.22
N VAL A 25 -69.11 31.39 -6.33
CA VAL A 25 -67.96 30.82 -5.60
C VAL A 25 -66.96 30.18 -6.56
N VAL A 26 -67.44 29.44 -7.57
CA VAL A 26 -66.60 28.86 -8.61
C VAL A 26 -65.92 29.96 -9.44
N ALA A 27 -66.64 31.00 -9.85
CA ALA A 27 -66.08 32.12 -10.61
C ALA A 27 -65.04 32.92 -9.81
N VAL A 28 -65.25 33.11 -8.51
CA VAL A 28 -64.28 33.75 -7.60
C VAL A 28 -63.06 32.86 -7.42
N ALA A 29 -63.22 31.55 -7.25
CA ALA A 29 -62.11 30.61 -7.16
C ALA A 29 -61.28 30.57 -8.46
N VAL A 30 -61.95 30.52 -9.62
CA VAL A 30 -61.31 30.57 -10.94
C VAL A 30 -60.63 31.92 -11.18
N SER A 31 -61.29 33.04 -10.84
CA SER A 31 -60.70 34.39 -10.98
C SER A 31 -59.49 34.58 -10.06
N ALA A 32 -59.55 34.11 -8.82
CA ALA A 32 -58.43 34.14 -7.89
C ALA A 32 -57.24 33.30 -8.39
N LEU A 33 -57.51 32.17 -9.05
CA LEU A 33 -56.50 31.31 -9.67
C LEU A 33 -55.85 31.96 -10.90
N LEU A 34 -56.64 32.66 -11.73
CA LEU A 34 -56.17 33.36 -12.93
C LEU A 34 -55.41 34.65 -12.63
N LEU A 35 -55.84 35.41 -11.61
CA LEU A 35 -55.24 36.70 -11.24
C LEU A 35 -53.95 36.57 -10.41
N ARG A 36 -53.67 35.40 -9.82
CA ARG A 36 -52.50 35.21 -8.95
C ARG A 36 -51.76 33.89 -9.19
N PRO A 37 -51.26 33.65 -10.43
CA PRO A 37 -50.67 32.37 -10.84
C PRO A 37 -49.36 32.01 -10.09
N GLY A 38 -48.72 32.97 -9.42
CA GLY A 38 -47.44 32.77 -8.72
C GLY A 38 -47.52 32.26 -7.28
N ARG A 39 -48.68 32.38 -6.59
CA ARG A 39 -48.78 31.99 -5.16
C ARG A 39 -49.17 30.53 -4.92
N PHE A 40 -49.75 29.87 -5.91
CA PHE A 40 -50.20 28.47 -5.81
C PHE A 40 -49.43 27.51 -6.72
N ARG A 41 -48.28 27.92 -7.25
CA ARG A 41 -47.28 26.97 -7.76
C ARG A 41 -46.70 26.19 -6.58
N PHE A 42 -47.49 25.24 -6.08
CA PHE A 42 -46.94 24.04 -5.49
C PHE A 42 -46.16 23.38 -6.61
N ASP A 43 -44.84 23.58 -6.62
CA ASP A 43 -43.95 22.78 -7.44
C ASP A 43 -43.61 21.53 -6.62
N PRO A 44 -44.38 20.43 -6.75
CA PRO A 44 -44.05 19.19 -6.07
C PRO A 44 -42.66 18.71 -6.48
N GLY A 45 -42.20 19.02 -7.69
CA GLY A 45 -40.84 18.75 -8.15
C GLY A 45 -39.78 19.51 -7.35
N ALA A 46 -40.02 20.77 -6.99
CA ALA A 46 -39.13 21.52 -6.10
C ALA A 46 -39.13 20.98 -4.67
N ARG A 47 -40.27 20.55 -4.13
CA ARG A 47 -40.32 19.93 -2.79
C ARG A 47 -39.68 18.55 -2.75
N ILE A 48 -39.91 17.71 -3.76
CA ILE A 48 -39.25 16.39 -3.89
C ILE A 48 -37.75 16.61 -4.02
N ARG A 49 -37.30 17.58 -4.82
CA ARG A 49 -35.89 17.94 -4.94
C ARG A 49 -35.30 18.47 -3.63
N ARG A 50 -36.06 19.25 -2.86
CA ARG A 50 -35.62 19.77 -1.55
C ARG A 50 -35.63 18.72 -0.44
N ALA A 51 -36.51 17.72 -0.55
CA ALA A 51 -36.55 16.55 0.33
C ALA A 51 -35.53 15.47 -0.06
N ALA A 52 -35.08 15.47 -1.32
CA ALA A 52 -34.00 14.62 -1.82
C ALA A 52 -32.60 15.25 -1.65
N MET A 53 -32.53 16.54 -1.26
CA MET A 53 -31.26 17.16 -0.88
C MET A 53 -30.97 16.79 0.58
N PRO A 54 -29.75 16.31 0.89
CA PRO A 54 -29.37 16.04 2.26
C PRO A 54 -29.56 17.30 3.11
N SER A 55 -30.07 17.10 4.31
CA SER A 55 -30.25 18.17 5.28
C SER A 55 -28.91 18.78 5.66
N GLN A 56 -28.89 20.05 6.09
CA GLN A 56 -27.65 20.69 6.54
C GLN A 56 -26.97 19.93 7.69
N LEU A 57 -27.75 19.21 8.51
CA LEU A 57 -27.23 18.36 9.57
C LEU A 57 -26.54 17.11 9.02
N GLU A 58 -27.10 16.48 7.99
CA GLU A 58 -26.47 15.34 7.30
C GLU A 58 -25.18 15.77 6.60
N GLN A 59 -25.17 16.91 5.90
CA GLN A 59 -23.96 17.48 5.28
C GLN A 59 -22.86 17.76 6.33
N ALA A 60 -23.21 18.41 7.44
CA ALA A 60 -22.26 18.68 8.52
C ALA A 60 -21.75 17.38 9.19
N GLN A 61 -22.55 16.31 9.19
CA GLN A 61 -22.11 15.00 9.67
C GLN A 61 -21.16 14.34 8.68
N GLU A 62 -21.48 14.33 7.39
CA GLU A 62 -20.63 13.80 6.32
C GLU A 62 -19.26 14.51 6.30
N GLU A 63 -19.22 15.83 6.42
CA GLU A 63 -17.96 16.60 6.50
C GLU A 63 -17.10 16.20 7.70
N ARG A 64 -17.73 15.94 8.86
CA ARG A 64 -17.02 15.47 10.06
C ARG A 64 -16.48 14.06 9.89
N GLU A 65 -17.26 13.17 9.28
CA GLU A 65 -16.86 11.80 8.99
C GLU A 65 -15.69 11.76 7.99
N GLN A 66 -15.77 12.56 6.92
CA GLN A 66 -14.68 12.72 5.96
C GLN A 66 -13.41 13.31 6.60
N SER A 67 -13.57 14.31 7.47
CA SER A 67 -12.44 14.90 8.20
C SER A 67 -11.78 13.88 9.13
N ARG A 68 -12.58 13.06 9.81
CA ARG A 68 -12.08 11.98 10.65
C ARG A 68 -11.34 10.93 9.82
N TYR A 69 -11.94 10.47 8.73
CA TYR A 69 -11.33 9.51 7.82
C TYR A 69 -10.00 10.04 7.24
N ALA A 70 -9.96 11.27 6.75
CA ALA A 70 -8.72 11.88 6.24
C ALA A 70 -7.62 11.94 7.32
N GLN A 71 -8.00 12.26 8.57
CA GLN A 71 -7.06 12.25 9.69
C GLN A 71 -6.56 10.84 10.02
N GLU A 72 -7.44 9.83 10.03
CA GLU A 72 -7.09 8.44 10.30
C GLU A 72 -6.13 7.88 9.25
N VAL A 73 -6.40 8.13 7.97
CA VAL A 73 -5.54 7.70 6.86
C VAL A 73 -4.19 8.44 6.89
N ALA A 74 -4.18 9.74 7.24
CA ALA A 74 -2.93 10.47 7.41
C ALA A 74 -2.05 9.88 8.52
N VAL A 75 -2.65 9.55 9.68
CA VAL A 75 -1.94 8.89 10.79
C VAL A 75 -1.45 7.49 10.36
N ALA A 76 -2.25 6.74 9.61
CA ALA A 76 -1.84 5.44 9.07
C ALA A 76 -0.64 5.57 8.12
N ALA A 77 -0.64 6.56 7.22
CA ALA A 77 0.47 6.84 6.31
C ALA A 77 1.76 7.25 7.06
N GLU A 78 1.64 8.02 8.14
CA GLU A 78 2.77 8.36 9.00
C GLU A 78 3.34 7.13 9.69
N ARG A 79 2.49 6.30 10.31
CA ARG A 79 2.91 5.03 10.94
C ARG A 79 3.55 4.06 9.94
N ALA A 80 3.04 4.02 8.70
CA ALA A 80 3.62 3.23 7.63
C ALA A 80 5.02 3.73 7.25
N THR A 81 5.25 5.05 7.27
CA THR A 81 6.59 5.65 7.07
C THR A 81 7.59 5.19 8.13
N THR A 82 7.18 5.17 9.40
CA THR A 82 8.00 4.64 10.50
C THR A 82 8.30 3.15 10.31
N THR A 83 7.32 2.38 9.84
CA THR A 83 7.50 0.95 9.54
C THR A 83 8.50 0.75 8.41
N VAL A 84 8.44 1.55 7.33
CA VAL A 84 9.44 1.52 6.25
C VAL A 84 10.84 1.77 6.79
N ARG A 85 11.04 2.79 7.63
CA ARG A 85 12.36 3.09 8.21
C ARG A 85 12.88 1.92 9.04
N ARG A 86 12.04 1.31 9.87
CA ARG A 86 12.40 0.13 10.66
C ARG A 86 12.78 -1.05 9.77
N ARG A 87 11.96 -1.39 8.77
CA ARG A 87 12.25 -2.49 7.84
C ARG A 87 13.52 -2.25 7.03
N ARG A 88 13.77 -1.00 6.64
CA ARG A 88 15.01 -0.62 5.98
C ARG A 88 16.22 -0.85 6.87
N ALA A 89 16.15 -0.47 8.14
CA ALA A 89 17.21 -0.72 9.11
C ALA A 89 17.43 -2.23 9.34
N GLU A 90 16.35 -3.00 9.47
CA GLU A 90 16.42 -4.47 9.56
C GLU A 90 17.09 -5.10 8.33
N TRP A 91 16.78 -4.61 7.12
CA TRP A 91 17.42 -5.07 5.90
C TRP A 91 18.91 -4.72 5.85
N VAL A 92 19.30 -3.48 6.18
CA VAL A 92 20.72 -3.08 6.23
C VAL A 92 21.50 -3.94 7.23
N ALA A 93 20.94 -4.20 8.42
CA ALA A 93 21.56 -5.09 9.39
C ALA A 93 21.72 -6.52 8.85
N ALA A 94 20.71 -7.04 8.14
CA ALA A 94 20.82 -8.35 7.49
C ALA A 94 21.90 -8.38 6.38
N GLN A 95 22.08 -7.28 5.64
CA GLN A 95 23.17 -7.16 4.66
C GLN A 95 24.54 -7.19 5.31
N GLU A 96 24.72 -6.47 6.41
CA GLU A 96 25.96 -6.49 7.19
C GLU A 96 26.27 -7.90 7.72
N GLU A 97 25.24 -8.64 8.16
CA GLU A 97 25.40 -10.04 8.56
C GLU A 97 25.80 -10.97 7.41
N VAL A 98 25.24 -10.78 6.21
CA VAL A 98 25.62 -11.55 5.02
C VAL A 98 27.08 -11.29 4.65
N GLU A 99 27.48 -10.02 4.61
CA GLU A 99 28.87 -9.63 4.30
C GLU A 99 29.84 -10.19 5.34
N ALA A 100 29.53 -10.09 6.63
CA ALA A 100 30.35 -10.68 7.68
C ALA A 100 30.47 -12.20 7.54
N ALA A 101 29.38 -12.89 7.19
CA ALA A 101 29.40 -14.34 6.95
C ALA A 101 30.20 -14.70 5.69
N TRP A 102 30.13 -13.88 4.64
CA TRP A 102 30.93 -14.04 3.42
C TRP A 102 32.42 -13.92 3.71
N LEU A 103 32.85 -12.86 4.40
CA LEU A 103 34.25 -12.66 4.77
C LEU A 103 34.80 -13.81 5.65
N ALA A 104 34.00 -14.31 6.59
CA ALA A 104 34.37 -15.47 7.40
C ALA A 104 34.54 -16.73 6.54
N TYR A 105 33.61 -16.96 5.61
CA TYR A 105 33.70 -18.06 4.65
C TYR A 105 34.94 -17.95 3.76
N GLU A 106 35.23 -16.79 3.19
CA GLU A 106 36.43 -16.58 2.36
C GLU A 106 37.73 -16.82 3.13
N ALA A 107 37.79 -16.39 4.40
CA ALA A 107 38.94 -16.64 5.27
C ALA A 107 39.15 -18.14 5.51
N ALA A 108 38.07 -18.89 5.77
CA ALA A 108 38.13 -20.33 5.94
C ALA A 108 38.53 -21.05 4.64
N GLU A 109 37.98 -20.64 3.50
CA GLU A 109 38.34 -21.16 2.18
C GLU A 109 39.82 -20.93 1.87
N ALA A 110 40.37 -19.74 2.19
CA ALA A 110 41.79 -19.46 2.06
C ALA A 110 42.65 -20.35 2.98
N GLY A 111 42.16 -20.68 4.18
CA GLY A 111 42.76 -21.67 5.08
C GLY A 111 42.82 -23.06 4.46
N VAL A 112 41.70 -23.54 3.92
CA VAL A 112 41.60 -24.84 3.23
C VAL A 112 42.57 -24.90 2.05
N ARG A 113 42.57 -23.90 1.16
CA ARG A 113 43.48 -23.88 0.00
C ARG A 113 44.96 -23.95 0.39
N ARG A 114 45.33 -23.28 1.48
CA ARG A 114 46.70 -23.30 2.00
C ARG A 114 47.10 -24.68 2.52
N LEU A 115 46.20 -25.33 3.25
CA LEU A 115 46.44 -26.68 3.77
C LEU A 115 46.39 -27.74 2.68
N ASP A 116 45.51 -27.62 1.69
CA ASP A 116 45.50 -28.49 0.51
C ASP A 116 46.84 -28.40 -0.25
N ALA A 117 47.39 -27.20 -0.42
CA ALA A 117 48.71 -27.02 -1.02
C ALA A 117 49.83 -27.64 -0.16
N ALA A 118 49.72 -27.58 1.17
CA ALA A 118 50.67 -28.23 2.07
C ALA A 118 50.54 -29.76 2.06
N ALA A 119 49.32 -30.29 1.95
CA ALA A 119 49.03 -31.73 1.89
C ALA A 119 49.49 -32.36 0.57
N ALA A 120 49.62 -31.57 -0.51
CA ALA A 120 50.18 -32.02 -1.78
C ALA A 120 51.71 -32.27 -1.73
N MET A 121 52.40 -31.74 -0.71
CA MET A 121 53.83 -31.99 -0.50
C MET A 121 54.02 -33.38 0.15
N PRO A 122 55.15 -34.06 -0.10
CA PRO A 122 55.47 -35.29 0.61
C PRO A 122 55.43 -35.09 2.12
N LEU A 123 54.56 -35.84 2.80
CA LEU A 123 54.35 -35.71 4.24
C LEU A 123 55.61 -36.20 4.97
N PRO A 124 56.16 -35.40 5.91
CA PRO A 124 57.30 -35.83 6.70
C PRO A 124 56.92 -37.07 7.52
N HIS A 125 57.87 -37.99 7.69
CA HIS A 125 57.62 -39.18 8.48
C HIS A 125 57.46 -38.80 9.96
N THR A 126 56.25 -38.93 10.48
CA THR A 126 55.98 -38.74 11.91
C THR A 126 56.07 -40.07 12.65
N ALA A 127 56.63 -40.06 13.87
CA ALA A 127 56.66 -41.25 14.71
C ALA A 127 55.25 -41.79 14.95
N ARG A 128 55.06 -43.11 14.85
CA ARG A 128 53.76 -43.77 15.03
C ARG A 128 53.68 -44.40 16.42
N THR A 129 53.90 -43.60 17.47
CA THR A 129 53.88 -44.07 18.86
C THR A 129 52.53 -43.81 19.52
N PRO A 130 52.11 -44.61 20.52
CA PRO A 130 50.88 -44.35 21.26
C PRO A 130 50.84 -42.97 21.95
N ALA A 131 52.00 -42.49 22.42
CA ALA A 131 52.11 -41.17 23.05
C ALA A 131 51.80 -40.04 22.05
N GLU A 132 52.37 -40.13 20.85
CA GLU A 132 52.14 -39.18 19.76
C GLU A 132 50.67 -39.14 19.33
N TYR A 133 50.00 -40.30 19.21
CA TYR A 133 48.58 -40.33 18.89
C TYR A 133 47.72 -39.66 19.96
N ALA A 134 48.07 -39.85 21.24
CA ALA A 134 47.37 -39.18 22.33
C ALA A 134 47.58 -37.65 22.31
N ASP A 135 48.76 -37.18 21.89
CA ASP A 135 49.01 -35.74 21.69
C ASP A 135 48.19 -35.17 20.52
N ARG A 136 48.10 -35.88 19.41
CA ARG A 136 47.27 -35.49 18.25
C ARG A 136 45.79 -35.41 18.60
N GLU A 137 45.29 -36.40 19.33
CA GLU A 137 43.90 -36.40 19.81
C GLU A 137 43.63 -35.20 20.72
N ARG A 138 44.54 -34.92 21.68
CA ARG A 138 44.44 -33.74 22.55
C ARG A 138 44.43 -32.43 21.75
N TYR A 139 45.30 -32.32 20.75
CA TYR A 139 45.35 -31.17 19.87
C TYR A 139 44.04 -31.01 19.09
N LEU A 140 43.55 -32.07 18.47
CA LEU A 140 42.30 -32.07 17.70
C LEU A 140 41.11 -31.62 18.56
N HIS A 141 40.96 -32.17 19.76
CA HIS A 141 39.89 -31.79 20.68
C HIS A 141 39.98 -30.31 21.08
N ARG A 142 41.19 -29.80 21.35
CA ARG A 142 41.38 -28.39 21.69
C ARG A 142 41.04 -27.48 20.51
N ALA A 143 41.55 -27.79 19.32
CA ALA A 143 41.29 -27.01 18.11
C ALA A 143 39.79 -27.01 17.75
N ALA A 144 39.11 -28.14 17.90
CA ALA A 144 37.67 -28.25 17.68
C ALA A 144 36.86 -27.43 18.71
N LEU A 145 37.25 -27.45 19.98
CA LEU A 145 36.62 -26.62 21.02
C LEU A 145 36.83 -25.12 20.76
N ASP A 146 38.04 -24.72 20.36
CA ASP A 146 38.35 -23.33 20.02
C ASP A 146 37.55 -22.86 18.79
N ALA A 147 37.40 -23.72 17.78
CA ALA A 147 36.55 -23.44 16.62
C ALA A 147 35.06 -23.35 17.01
N TYR A 148 34.59 -24.23 17.91
CA TYR A 148 33.23 -24.18 18.43
C TYR A 148 32.95 -22.89 19.19
N TRP A 149 33.84 -22.45 20.08
CA TRP A 149 33.67 -21.19 20.82
C TRP A 149 33.68 -19.96 19.94
N ARG A 150 34.46 -19.98 18.85
CA ARG A 150 34.41 -18.95 17.78
C ARG A 150 33.16 -19.05 16.91
N ARG A 151 32.29 -20.04 17.14
CA ARG A 151 31.11 -20.33 16.33
C ARG A 151 31.48 -20.62 14.87
N GLU A 152 32.62 -21.23 14.62
CA GLU A 152 33.06 -21.69 13.30
C GLU A 152 32.64 -23.14 13.05
N LEU A 153 32.44 -23.92 14.12
CA LEU A 153 32.00 -25.31 14.08
C LEU A 153 30.58 -25.46 14.67
N SER A 154 29.76 -26.36 14.11
CA SER A 154 28.45 -26.71 14.68
C SER A 154 28.56 -27.64 15.88
N VAL A 155 27.49 -27.73 16.69
CA VAL A 155 27.43 -28.66 17.84
C VAL A 155 27.48 -30.11 17.35
N GLU A 156 26.80 -30.41 16.25
CA GLU A 156 26.76 -31.73 15.63
C GLU A 156 28.14 -32.13 15.11
N GLN A 157 28.83 -31.20 14.44
CA GLN A 157 30.20 -31.41 13.97
C GLN A 157 31.17 -31.61 15.15
N LEU A 158 31.04 -30.83 16.23
CA LEU A 158 31.84 -31.01 17.45
C LEU A 158 31.59 -32.39 18.10
N SER A 159 30.34 -32.82 18.17
CA SER A 159 29.97 -34.16 18.65
C SER A 159 30.60 -35.26 17.77
N GLY A 160 30.59 -35.06 16.45
CA GLY A 160 31.26 -35.94 15.49
C GLY A 160 32.76 -36.09 15.74
N VAL A 161 33.45 -35.00 16.11
CA VAL A 161 34.87 -35.02 16.48
C VAL A 161 35.11 -35.92 17.69
N PHE A 162 34.37 -35.73 18.79
CA PHE A 162 34.52 -36.53 20.01
C PHE A 162 34.07 -37.98 19.85
N ALA A 163 33.17 -38.25 18.91
CA ALA A 163 32.71 -39.59 18.58
C ALA A 163 33.57 -40.29 17.52
N HIS A 164 34.60 -39.63 16.99
CA HIS A 164 35.46 -40.11 15.89
C HIS A 164 34.65 -40.59 14.67
N ARG A 165 33.58 -39.87 14.32
CA ARG A 165 32.71 -40.18 13.18
C ARG A 165 33.06 -39.29 11.98
N ASP A 166 32.41 -39.46 10.83
CA ASP A 166 32.49 -38.52 9.70
C ASP A 166 33.92 -38.14 9.22
N GLY A 167 34.87 -39.07 9.32
CA GLY A 167 36.26 -38.87 8.89
C GLY A 167 37.20 -38.30 9.96
N TRP A 168 36.72 -38.09 11.19
CA TRP A 168 37.55 -37.69 12.32
C TRP A 168 38.33 -38.87 12.89
N ASP A 169 39.53 -39.14 12.35
CA ASP A 169 40.43 -40.19 12.87
C ASP A 169 41.70 -39.59 13.51
N PRO A 170 41.91 -39.78 14.84
CA PRO A 170 43.12 -39.36 15.55
C PRO A 170 44.43 -39.96 15.03
N ARG A 171 44.36 -41.01 14.20
CA ARG A 171 45.51 -41.69 13.61
C ARG A 171 46.00 -41.06 12.30
N LEU A 172 45.20 -40.18 11.70
CA LEU A 172 45.59 -39.45 10.49
C LEU A 172 46.85 -38.61 10.72
N HIS A 173 47.51 -38.22 9.62
CA HIS A 173 48.62 -37.29 9.71
C HIS A 173 48.12 -35.93 10.23
N PRO A 174 48.89 -35.18 11.05
CA PRO A 174 48.43 -33.90 11.61
C PRO A 174 47.90 -32.91 10.56
N VAL A 175 48.54 -32.83 9.39
CA VAL A 175 48.09 -32.00 8.26
C VAL A 175 46.73 -32.44 7.73
N GLU A 176 46.47 -33.75 7.66
CA GLU A 176 45.18 -34.28 7.21
C GLU A 176 44.09 -34.01 8.25
N GLN A 177 44.41 -34.09 9.54
CA GLN A 177 43.48 -33.75 10.64
C GLN A 177 43.07 -32.28 10.59
N GLU A 178 44.05 -31.39 10.43
CA GLU A 178 43.79 -29.96 10.31
C GLU A 178 42.99 -29.65 9.04
N LEU A 179 43.24 -30.37 7.95
CA LEU A 179 42.48 -30.21 6.70
C LEU A 179 41.02 -30.66 6.85
N VAL A 180 40.75 -31.78 7.52
CA VAL A 180 39.38 -32.22 7.85
C VAL A 180 38.69 -31.15 8.70
N LEU A 181 39.39 -30.57 9.68
CA LEU A 181 38.86 -29.49 10.51
C LEU A 181 38.53 -28.23 9.72
N GLN A 182 39.46 -27.75 8.89
CA GLN A 182 39.24 -26.54 8.08
C GLN A 182 38.11 -26.74 7.06
N ARG A 183 37.97 -27.92 6.47
CA ARG A 183 36.84 -28.24 5.57
C ARG A 183 35.51 -28.22 6.32
N ALA A 184 35.44 -28.80 7.51
CA ALA A 184 34.24 -28.77 8.34
C ALA A 184 33.84 -27.33 8.74
N ILE A 185 34.82 -26.49 9.09
CA ILE A 185 34.62 -25.06 9.38
C ILE A 185 34.10 -24.33 8.14
N ARG A 186 34.76 -24.50 6.98
CA ARG A 186 34.33 -23.92 5.72
C ARG A 186 32.88 -24.29 5.40
N ASP A 187 32.53 -25.57 5.52
CA ASP A 187 31.19 -26.05 5.17
C ASP A 187 30.13 -25.47 6.12
N ASN A 188 30.45 -25.32 7.41
CA ASN A 188 29.57 -24.64 8.37
C ASN A 188 29.36 -23.16 8.03
N LEU A 189 30.46 -22.46 7.72
CA LEU A 189 30.41 -21.04 7.37
C LEU A 189 29.70 -20.80 6.03
N ALA A 190 29.86 -21.70 5.06
CA ALA A 190 29.10 -21.68 3.81
C ALA A 190 27.60 -21.82 4.07
N ALA A 191 27.20 -22.75 4.95
CA ALA A 191 25.81 -22.92 5.35
C ALA A 191 25.26 -21.69 6.09
N LYS A 192 26.08 -21.05 6.94
CA LYS A 192 25.71 -19.79 7.63
C LYS A 192 25.55 -18.62 6.67
N HIS A 193 26.45 -18.48 5.70
CA HIS A 193 26.35 -17.48 4.66
C HIS A 193 25.07 -17.66 3.84
N ALA A 194 24.75 -18.90 3.43
CA ALA A 194 23.50 -19.20 2.74
C ALA A 194 22.26 -18.84 3.59
N ALA A 195 22.23 -19.24 4.86
CA ALA A 195 21.14 -18.90 5.79
C ALA A 195 21.04 -17.39 6.08
N ALA A 196 22.15 -16.66 6.08
CA ALA A 196 22.16 -15.20 6.18
C ALA A 196 21.54 -14.58 4.92
N GLY A 197 21.90 -15.08 3.72
CA GLY A 197 21.33 -14.61 2.46
C GLY A 197 19.82 -14.82 2.37
N GLU A 198 19.30 -15.94 2.87
CA GLU A 198 17.85 -16.17 2.95
C GLU A 198 17.15 -15.16 3.87
N ARG A 199 17.77 -14.83 5.01
CA ARG A 199 17.26 -13.82 5.96
C ARG A 199 17.30 -12.42 5.37
N GLU A 200 18.37 -12.06 4.67
CA GLU A 200 18.48 -10.79 3.94
C GLU A 200 17.37 -10.69 2.89
N GLN A 201 17.19 -11.73 2.07
CA GLN A 201 16.15 -11.74 1.03
C GLN A 201 14.73 -11.65 1.62
N ALA A 202 14.49 -12.24 2.79
CA ALA A 202 13.24 -12.08 3.52
C ALA A 202 13.05 -10.65 4.05
N ALA A 203 14.10 -10.04 4.63
CA ALA A 203 14.08 -8.67 5.12
C ALA A 203 13.89 -7.65 3.97
N TRP A 204 14.54 -7.88 2.83
CA TRP A 204 14.37 -7.09 1.62
C TRP A 204 12.92 -7.10 1.13
N ARG A 205 12.32 -8.29 0.96
CA ARG A 205 10.91 -8.42 0.56
C ARG A 205 9.96 -7.74 1.55
N ALA A 206 10.23 -7.85 2.85
CA ALA A 206 9.44 -7.17 3.88
C ALA A 206 9.57 -5.65 3.80
N ALA A 207 10.76 -5.12 3.50
CA ALA A 207 10.99 -3.71 3.29
C ALA A 207 10.27 -3.18 2.04
N GLU A 208 10.36 -3.90 0.91
CA GLU A 208 9.65 -3.55 -0.32
C GLU A 208 8.14 -3.52 -0.13
N LEU A 209 7.58 -4.53 0.56
CA LEU A 209 6.15 -4.56 0.89
C LEU A 209 5.75 -3.37 1.77
N ALA A 210 6.57 -3.02 2.76
CA ALA A 210 6.31 -1.86 3.61
C ALA A 210 6.34 -0.55 2.81
N VAL A 211 7.25 -0.42 1.84
CA VAL A 211 7.34 0.76 0.95
C VAL A 211 6.09 0.87 0.08
N ALA A 212 5.66 -0.24 -0.53
CA ALA A 212 4.44 -0.29 -1.34
C ALA A 212 3.19 0.08 -0.51
N ALA A 213 3.05 -0.50 0.69
CA ALA A 213 1.95 -0.18 1.60
C ALA A 213 1.96 1.30 2.03
N ALA A 214 3.14 1.85 2.36
CA ALA A 214 3.28 3.26 2.71
C ALA A 214 2.99 4.19 1.54
N ARG A 215 3.30 3.79 0.29
CA ARG A 215 2.93 4.57 -0.91
C ARG A 215 1.42 4.59 -1.09
N SER A 216 0.77 3.43 -1.04
CA SER A 216 -0.69 3.30 -1.14
C SER A 216 -1.42 4.17 -0.11
N LEU A 217 -1.00 4.11 1.16
CA LEU A 217 -1.60 4.92 2.24
C LEU A 217 -1.38 6.43 2.05
N ARG A 218 -0.23 6.85 1.49
CA ARG A 218 -0.01 8.27 1.16
C ARG A 218 -0.92 8.73 0.03
N GLU A 219 -1.06 7.92 -1.02
CA GLU A 219 -1.98 8.20 -2.12
C GLU A 219 -3.42 8.32 -1.63
N GLU A 220 -3.85 7.42 -0.74
CA GLU A 220 -5.17 7.47 -0.10
C GLU A 220 -5.33 8.71 0.79
N ALA A 221 -4.33 9.07 1.60
CA ALA A 221 -4.35 10.28 2.41
C ALA A 221 -4.48 11.56 1.56
N HIS A 222 -3.75 11.61 0.44
CA HIS A 222 -3.85 12.70 -0.53
C HIS A 222 -5.22 12.74 -1.20
N ALA A 223 -5.79 11.60 -1.59
CA ALA A 223 -7.11 11.51 -2.18
C ALA A 223 -8.22 11.93 -1.19
N ALA A 224 -8.14 11.51 0.07
CA ALA A 224 -9.08 11.89 1.12
C ALA A 224 -9.06 13.41 1.37
N THR A 225 -7.87 14.01 1.38
CA THR A 225 -7.71 15.46 1.52
C THR A 225 -8.22 16.21 0.29
N GLY A 226 -7.95 15.70 -0.92
CA GLY A 226 -8.41 16.28 -2.18
C GLY A 226 -9.93 16.26 -2.33
N ARG A 227 -10.59 15.17 -1.92
CA ARG A 227 -12.06 15.05 -1.89
C ARG A 227 -12.69 16.13 -1.02
N ARG A 228 -12.12 16.37 0.17
CA ARG A 228 -12.57 17.43 1.08
C ARG A 228 -12.51 18.82 0.44
N VAL A 229 -11.41 19.16 -0.24
CA VAL A 229 -11.22 20.47 -0.88
C VAL A 229 -12.20 20.66 -2.05
N ALA A 230 -12.39 19.63 -2.87
CA ALA A 230 -13.33 19.69 -4.00
C ALA A 230 -14.79 19.87 -3.53
N GLU A 231 -15.20 19.17 -2.48
CA GLU A 231 -16.54 19.30 -1.92
C GLU A 231 -16.74 20.67 -1.27
N SER A 232 -15.78 21.17 -0.48
CA SER A 232 -15.82 22.51 0.12
C SER A 232 -15.90 23.63 -0.94
N ALA A 233 -15.18 23.50 -2.06
CA ALA A 233 -15.25 24.45 -3.17
C ALA A 233 -16.60 24.40 -3.91
N SER A 234 -17.25 23.23 -3.94
CA SER A 234 -18.57 23.05 -4.55
C SER A 234 -19.71 23.69 -3.74
N VAL A 235 -19.52 23.99 -2.45
CA VAL A 235 -20.54 24.64 -1.59
C VAL A 235 -20.60 26.16 -1.79
N LEU A 236 -19.65 26.76 -2.51
CA LEU A 236 -19.81 28.15 -2.95
C LEU A 236 -20.94 28.17 -3.99
N PRO A 237 -22.02 28.94 -3.76
CA PRO A 237 -23.08 29.03 -4.75
C PRO A 237 -22.47 29.71 -5.96
N LEU A 238 -22.42 28.99 -7.09
CA LEU A 238 -22.35 29.56 -8.43
C LEU A 238 -23.59 30.43 -8.64
N SER A 239 -23.60 31.56 -7.93
CA SER A 239 -24.53 32.65 -8.08
C SER A 239 -23.99 33.46 -9.25
N GLU A 240 -24.74 33.42 -10.35
CA GLU A 240 -24.74 34.44 -11.41
C GLU A 240 -23.45 34.62 -12.22
N VAL A 241 -23.44 34.05 -13.43
CA VAL A 241 -23.58 34.90 -14.63
C VAL A 241 -24.56 34.23 -15.58
N ALA A 242 -25.82 34.64 -15.50
CA ALA A 242 -26.70 34.58 -16.66
C ALA A 242 -26.09 35.44 -17.76
N ARG A 243 -25.47 34.81 -18.76
CA ARG A 243 -25.05 35.50 -19.98
C ARG A 243 -26.28 35.58 -20.90
N PRO A 244 -26.83 36.77 -21.20
CA PRO A 244 -27.90 36.86 -22.17
C PRO A 244 -27.37 36.48 -23.56
N LEU A 245 -28.14 35.68 -24.29
CA LEU A 245 -28.01 35.53 -25.74
C LEU A 245 -28.18 36.91 -26.38
N GLY A 246 -27.15 37.40 -27.06
CA GLY A 246 -27.22 38.61 -27.87
C GLY A 246 -25.92 38.88 -28.60
N ALA A 247 -25.91 38.53 -29.90
CA ALA A 247 -24.98 39.01 -30.92
C ALA A 247 -23.48 38.66 -30.75
N GLN A 248 -23.07 37.52 -31.32
CA GLN A 248 -21.82 37.40 -32.09
C GLN A 248 -21.84 36.14 -32.97
N THR A 249 -22.88 36.05 -33.79
CA THR A 249 -22.88 35.21 -34.99
C THR A 249 -22.26 36.03 -36.12
N ARG A 250 -20.92 36.06 -36.26
CA ARG A 250 -20.28 36.34 -37.57
C ARG A 250 -18.76 36.17 -37.76
N GLU A 251 -17.94 35.84 -36.75
CA GLU A 251 -16.47 35.77 -36.97
C GLU A 251 -15.83 34.38 -36.90
N ASN A 252 -16.62 33.30 -36.90
CA ASN A 252 -16.10 31.93 -36.69
C ASN A 252 -16.15 31.01 -37.92
N VAL A 253 -16.08 31.56 -39.14
CA VAL A 253 -16.10 30.76 -40.38
C VAL A 253 -14.76 30.74 -41.15
N GLU A 254 -13.76 31.58 -40.83
CA GLU A 254 -12.64 31.77 -41.77
C GLU A 254 -11.22 31.39 -41.31
N GLN A 255 -11.01 30.83 -40.11
CA GLN A 255 -9.65 30.47 -39.67
C GLN A 255 -9.53 29.06 -39.11
N THR A 256 -10.09 28.10 -39.83
CA THR A 256 -9.60 26.72 -39.84
C THR A 256 -9.02 26.42 -41.21
N ARG A 257 -7.70 26.59 -41.39
CA ARG A 257 -6.88 25.75 -42.27
C ARG A 257 -5.40 26.10 -42.13
N GLU A 258 -4.61 25.02 -42.10
CA GLU A 258 -3.15 24.96 -42.16
C GLU A 258 -2.37 25.25 -40.87
N ASN A 259 -2.20 24.21 -40.07
CA ASN A 259 -0.84 23.94 -39.60
C ASN A 259 -0.49 22.46 -39.75
N LYS A 260 0.52 22.26 -40.59
CA LYS A 260 0.95 21.00 -41.19
C LYS A 260 1.82 20.24 -40.19
N VAL A 261 1.35 19.07 -39.77
CA VAL A 261 2.10 18.08 -39.01
C VAL A 261 3.33 17.65 -39.81
N THR A 262 4.52 17.81 -39.24
CA THR A 262 5.74 17.19 -39.75
C THR A 262 6.39 16.36 -38.64
N ALA A 263 6.50 15.07 -38.89
CA ALA A 263 7.08 14.07 -38.00
C ALA A 263 8.60 13.96 -38.17
N ARG A 264 9.34 13.75 -37.06
CA ARG A 264 10.64 13.04 -36.91
C ARG A 264 11.15 13.31 -35.50
N GLY A 265 11.74 12.40 -34.73
CA GLY A 265 12.24 11.07 -34.98
C GLY A 265 12.72 10.44 -33.65
N ARG A 266 13.04 9.16 -33.73
CA ARG A 266 13.27 8.17 -32.67
C ARG A 266 14.78 8.03 -32.38
N ALA A 267 15.19 7.87 -31.12
CA ALA A 267 16.34 7.07 -30.61
C ALA A 267 16.39 7.23 -29.06
N THR A 268 16.21 6.22 -28.18
CA THR A 268 17.17 5.20 -27.67
C THR A 268 18.58 5.76 -27.39
N VAL A 269 19.12 5.75 -26.16
CA VAL A 269 19.89 4.66 -25.49
C VAL A 269 20.32 5.15 -24.06
N PRO A 270 20.69 4.27 -23.08
CA PRO A 270 20.67 4.51 -21.63
C PRO A 270 22.05 4.67 -20.93
N ALA A 271 21.99 4.72 -19.58
CA ALA A 271 22.97 4.34 -18.54
C ALA A 271 23.96 5.40 -17.99
N PHE A 272 23.79 5.70 -16.70
CA PHE A 272 24.82 5.64 -15.64
C PHE A 272 24.16 5.14 -14.36
#